data_AF-A0A450WKG9-F1
#
_entry.id   AF-A0A450WKG9-F1
#
_cell.length_a   1.000
_cell.length_b   1.000
_cell.length_c   1.000
_cell.angle_alpha   90.00
_cell.angle_beta   90.00
_cell.angle_gamma   90.00
#
_symmetry.space_group_name_H-M   'P 1'
#
loop_
_entity.id
_entity.type
_entity.pdbx_description
1 polymer ?
#
loop_
_entity_poly.entity_id
_entity_poly.type
_entity_poly.pdbx_seq_one_letter_code
_entity_poly.pdbx_strand_id
1 'polypeptide(L)'
;RGDVSEILKDRTIEDGQGNVLRYPEDRLDFLIWAMAQFKLCYPAGDGFGDGSDTHGGVANSKWIVPDLLPSDQPSILEFDDREALRFRFRFERFLPRHVLNMFIVEHYRDIHDGLAWQHGVHLESRAWAGTAALVRADYQERVLTVAVRGAHVDKYFNALYASVSKILERMPKLQHEKLLYLDEAARIDDGGKRGGVALQTEERGDRGAWANFDDLLAADAAGSREFVCRFGRYDLGRVLRPMPKREIRKLPMPEPASETRPVEGRSSPWLNTMLTFGGLGGLAAFVTGIVSLVGWFSSFTSLGWGITLVLTGNVVLIAVLLVIGSRSRDRLRQRFPRIFRE
;
A
#
# COMPACT_ATOMS: atom_id res chain seq x y z
N ARG A 1 -4.68 -0.61 21.66
CA ARG A 1 -6.16 -0.51 21.63
C ARG A 1 -6.56 -0.17 20.20
N GLY A 2 -7.23 -1.08 19.51
CA GLY A 2 -7.63 -0.89 18.10
C GLY A 2 -8.76 -1.83 17.68
N ASP A 3 -9.52 -2.34 18.66
CA ASP A 3 -10.62 -3.28 18.43
C ASP A 3 -11.91 -2.54 18.04
N VAL A 4 -12.56 -2.94 16.94
CA VAL A 4 -13.80 -2.33 16.45
C VAL A 4 -14.95 -2.50 17.44
N SER A 5 -15.04 -3.66 18.08
CA SER A 5 -16.12 -3.99 19.03
C SER A 5 -16.09 -3.05 20.25
N GLU A 6 -14.90 -2.78 20.79
CA GLU A 6 -14.68 -1.84 21.90
C GLU A 6 -15.04 -0.39 21.55
N ILE A 7 -14.98 -0.02 20.27
CA ILE A 7 -15.23 1.35 19.80
C ILE A 7 -16.72 1.62 19.65
N LEU A 8 -17.47 0.65 19.11
CA LEU A 8 -18.84 0.85 18.62
C LEU A 8 -19.93 0.27 19.52
N LYS A 9 -19.62 -0.73 20.36
CA LYS A 9 -20.64 -1.41 21.17
C LYS A 9 -21.35 -0.45 22.12
N ASP A 10 -22.68 -0.41 22.02
CA ASP A 10 -23.61 0.37 22.85
C ASP A 10 -23.33 1.88 22.90
N ARG A 11 -22.72 2.43 21.84
CA ARG A 11 -22.46 3.87 21.73
C ARG A 11 -23.64 4.57 21.07
N THR A 12 -23.97 5.72 21.65
CA THR A 12 -24.82 6.73 21.01
C THR A 12 -23.93 7.89 20.60
N ILE A 13 -23.94 8.21 19.30
CA ILE A 13 -23.13 9.30 18.74
C ILE A 13 -24.08 10.37 18.23
N GLU A 14 -23.93 11.60 18.72
CA GLU A 14 -24.61 12.76 18.14
C GLU A 14 -23.72 13.34 17.04
N ASP A 15 -24.25 13.48 15.82
CA ASP A 15 -23.52 14.08 14.72
C ASP A 15 -23.51 15.62 14.79
N GLY A 16 -22.76 16.27 13.89
CA GLY A 16 -22.68 17.74 13.84
C GLY A 16 -23.97 18.44 13.44
N GLN A 17 -25.03 17.69 13.12
CA GLN A 17 -26.36 18.17 12.75
C GLN A 17 -27.40 17.89 13.87
N GLY A 18 -26.97 17.32 15.00
CA GLY A 18 -27.84 16.98 16.14
C GLY A 18 -28.59 15.65 15.98
N ASN A 19 -28.26 14.83 14.97
CA ASN A 19 -28.86 13.51 14.84
C ASN A 19 -28.20 12.52 15.79
N VAL A 20 -29.04 11.75 16.48
CA VAL A 20 -28.60 10.71 17.42
C VAL A 20 -28.50 9.36 16.71
N LEU A 21 -27.28 8.93 16.43
CA LEU A 21 -26.97 7.64 15.83
C LEU A 21 -26.81 6.58 16.93
N ARG A 22 -27.69 5.58 16.93
CA ARG A 22 -27.61 4.42 17.81
C ARG A 22 -27.05 3.23 17.05
N TYR A 23 -26.06 2.55 17.63
CA TYR A 23 -25.41 1.38 17.06
C TYR A 23 -25.71 0.15 17.92
N PRO A 24 -26.88 -0.48 17.73
CA PRO A 24 -27.22 -1.69 18.47
C PRO A 24 -26.32 -2.86 18.02
N GLU A 25 -26.10 -3.81 18.93
CA GLU A 25 -25.15 -4.92 18.76
C GLU A 25 -25.46 -5.79 17.52
N ASP A 26 -26.73 -5.94 17.16
CA ASP A 26 -27.19 -6.66 15.95
C ASP A 26 -26.75 -6.01 14.63
N ARG A 27 -26.32 -4.73 14.66
CA ARG A 27 -25.76 -4.01 13.50
C ARG A 27 -24.24 -4.03 13.45
N LEU A 28 -23.57 -4.44 14.53
CA LEU A 28 -22.12 -4.45 14.63
C LEU A 28 -21.48 -5.37 13.59
N ASP A 29 -22.06 -6.56 13.37
CA ASP A 29 -21.58 -7.53 12.39
C ASP A 29 -21.60 -6.97 10.96
N PHE A 30 -22.67 -6.24 10.61
CA PHE A 30 -22.77 -5.58 9.30
C PHE A 30 -21.71 -4.50 9.11
N LEU A 31 -21.44 -3.70 10.15
CA LEU A 31 -20.42 -2.65 10.10
C LEU A 31 -19.01 -3.23 9.98
N ILE A 32 -18.70 -4.26 10.76
CA ILE A 32 -17.42 -4.98 10.67
C ILE A 32 -17.25 -5.58 9.27
N TRP A 33 -18.30 -6.23 8.74
CA TRP A 33 -18.28 -6.75 7.38
C TRP A 33 -17.99 -5.66 6.36
N ALA A 34 -18.67 -4.51 6.44
CA ALA A 34 -18.45 -3.38 5.54
C ALA A 34 -17.00 -2.86 5.68
N MET A 35 -16.50 -2.68 6.91
CA MET A 35 -15.12 -2.26 7.16
C MET A 35 -14.09 -3.22 6.54
N ALA A 36 -14.33 -4.53 6.62
CA ALA A 36 -13.50 -5.54 5.97
C ALA A 36 -13.55 -5.43 4.44
N GLN A 37 -14.73 -5.23 3.84
CA GLN A 37 -14.88 -5.02 2.39
C GLN A 37 -14.13 -3.77 1.90
N PHE A 38 -14.14 -2.70 2.69
CA PHE A 38 -13.40 -1.47 2.41
C PHE A 38 -11.92 -1.52 2.81
N LYS A 39 -11.41 -2.68 3.26
CA LYS A 39 -10.04 -2.88 3.76
C LYS A 39 -9.64 -1.89 4.86
N LEU A 40 -10.55 -1.64 5.79
CA LEU A 40 -10.34 -0.76 6.95
C LEU A 40 -9.93 -1.53 8.20
N CYS A 41 -10.23 -2.83 8.28
CA CYS A 41 -9.87 -3.68 9.40
C CYS A 41 -9.56 -5.12 8.97
N TYR A 42 -8.94 -5.89 9.88
CA TYR A 42 -8.64 -7.31 9.74
C TYR A 42 -8.86 -8.05 11.07
N PRO A 43 -9.15 -9.36 11.09
CA PRO A 43 -9.34 -10.10 12.33
C PRO A 43 -7.99 -10.28 13.06
N ALA A 44 -7.98 -10.12 14.39
CA ALA A 44 -6.83 -10.42 15.22
C ALA A 44 -6.70 -11.94 15.39
N GLY A 45 -5.94 -12.58 14.52
CA GLY A 45 -5.73 -14.02 14.49
C GLY A 45 -6.26 -14.66 13.20
N ASP A 46 -6.16 -15.98 13.15
CA ASP A 46 -6.58 -16.87 12.08
C ASP A 46 -8.10 -17.10 12.01
N GLY A 47 -8.86 -16.43 12.88
CA GLY A 47 -10.32 -16.51 13.05
C GLY A 47 -11.14 -15.97 11.88
N PHE A 48 -11.09 -16.66 10.74
CA PHE A 48 -12.32 -17.22 10.20
C PHE A 48 -12.33 -18.66 10.70
N GLY A 49 -12.93 -18.89 11.87
CA GLY A 49 -13.20 -20.25 12.30
C GLY A 49 -13.91 -20.98 11.16
N ASP A 50 -13.42 -22.16 10.80
CA ASP A 50 -14.24 -23.17 10.14
C ASP A 50 -15.59 -23.18 10.86
N GLY A 51 -16.69 -23.08 10.13
CA GLY A 51 -18.02 -22.69 10.61
C GLY A 51 -18.70 -23.67 11.57
N SER A 52 -17.93 -24.34 12.44
CA SER A 52 -18.35 -25.38 13.35
C SER A 52 -18.59 -24.93 14.80
N ASP A 53 -18.23 -23.72 15.19
CA ASP A 53 -18.57 -23.16 16.51
C ASP A 53 -19.73 -22.15 16.41
N THR A 54 -20.91 -22.67 16.08
CA THR A 54 -22.20 -22.05 16.33
C THR A 54 -22.33 -21.75 17.82
N HIS A 55 -22.00 -20.51 18.24
CA HIS A 55 -22.58 -19.72 19.34
C HIS A 55 -21.77 -18.44 19.65
N GLY A 56 -20.62 -18.19 18.99
CA GLY A 56 -19.87 -16.92 19.05
C GLY A 56 -19.96 -16.15 17.74
N GLY A 57 -20.75 -15.07 17.68
CA GLY A 57 -20.88 -14.23 16.49
C GLY A 57 -19.58 -13.48 16.12
N VAL A 58 -19.56 -12.85 14.93
CA VAL A 58 -18.46 -12.00 14.44
C VAL A 58 -18.11 -10.89 15.46
N ALA A 59 -19.08 -10.46 16.25
CA ALA A 59 -18.95 -9.54 17.39
C ALA A 59 -18.01 -10.00 18.53
N ASN A 60 -17.74 -11.31 18.68
CA ASN A 60 -16.82 -11.82 19.72
C ASN A 60 -15.38 -11.99 19.23
N SER A 61 -15.13 -11.87 17.92
CA SER A 61 -13.78 -11.84 17.37
C SER A 61 -13.17 -10.45 17.50
N LYS A 62 -11.91 -10.36 17.91
CA LYS A 62 -11.19 -9.08 17.99
C LYS A 62 -10.82 -8.61 16.57
N TRP A 63 -11.12 -7.36 16.22
CA TRP A 63 -10.86 -6.81 14.88
C TRP A 63 -9.93 -5.61 14.94
N ILE A 64 -8.80 -5.66 14.23
CA ILE A 64 -7.80 -4.59 14.25
C ILE A 64 -8.06 -3.57 13.15
N VAL A 65 -8.10 -2.29 13.54
CA VAL A 65 -8.04 -1.14 12.62
C VAL A 65 -6.61 -0.61 12.58
N PRO A 66 -5.88 -0.70 11.44
CA PRO A 66 -4.48 -0.26 11.35
C PRO A 66 -4.28 1.20 11.76
N ASP A 67 -5.21 2.08 11.40
CA ASP A 67 -5.12 3.51 11.69
C ASP A 67 -5.25 3.84 13.20
N LEU A 68 -5.67 2.87 14.01
CA LEU A 68 -5.80 2.97 15.46
C LEU A 68 -4.70 2.23 16.23
N LEU A 69 -3.76 1.59 15.52
CA LEU A 69 -2.60 0.97 16.13
C LEU A 69 -1.73 2.01 16.87
N PRO A 70 -0.82 1.58 17.78
CA PRO A 70 0.18 2.46 18.34
C PRO A 70 0.98 3.17 17.24
N SER A 71 1.40 4.41 17.50
CA SER A 71 2.23 5.16 16.56
C SER A 71 3.68 4.69 16.60
N ASP A 72 4.20 4.43 17.80
CA ASP A 72 5.61 4.12 17.98
C ASP A 72 5.95 2.71 17.46
N GLN A 73 7.16 2.57 16.92
CA GLN A 73 7.69 1.26 16.53
C GLN A 73 7.82 0.37 17.78
N PRO A 74 7.38 -0.90 17.73
CA PRO A 74 7.56 -1.83 18.82
C PRO A 74 9.05 -2.02 19.16
N SER A 75 9.39 -1.97 20.46
CA SER A 75 10.77 -2.15 20.94
C SER A 75 11.33 -3.56 20.71
N ILE A 76 10.45 -4.56 20.59
CA ILE A 76 10.81 -5.96 20.35
C ILE A 76 11.12 -6.26 18.87
N LEU A 77 11.02 -5.27 17.98
CA LEU A 77 11.26 -5.47 16.55
C LEU A 77 12.74 -5.78 16.29
N GLU A 78 13.01 -7.03 15.92
CA GLU A 78 14.33 -7.48 15.47
C GLU A 78 14.33 -7.71 13.95
N PHE A 79 14.84 -6.73 13.22
CA PHE A 79 15.00 -6.83 11.77
C PHE A 79 16.32 -6.17 11.34
N ASP A 80 17.27 -6.98 10.91
CA ASP A 80 18.50 -6.47 10.28
C ASP A 80 18.23 -6.14 8.81
N ASP A 81 18.36 -4.86 8.47
CA ASP A 81 18.14 -4.34 7.12
C ASP A 81 19.44 -4.15 6.32
N ARG A 82 20.61 -4.49 6.88
CA ARG A 82 21.92 -4.33 6.22
C ARG A 82 22.06 -5.18 4.97
N GLU A 83 21.69 -6.45 5.06
CA GLU A 83 21.72 -7.42 3.96
C GLU A 83 20.34 -7.60 3.29
N ALA A 84 19.34 -6.81 3.71
CA ALA A 84 18.03 -6.87 3.11
C ALA A 84 18.04 -6.19 1.74
N LEU A 85 17.28 -6.76 0.80
CA LEU A 85 16.84 -6.03 -0.37
C LEU A 85 15.96 -4.87 0.10
N ARG A 86 16.28 -3.65 -0.32
CA ARG A 86 15.56 -2.45 0.09
C ARG A 86 15.08 -1.66 -1.12
N PHE A 87 13.79 -1.39 -1.15
CA PHE A 87 13.11 -0.68 -2.22
C PHE A 87 12.24 0.44 -1.65
N ARG A 88 12.19 1.59 -2.34
CA ARG A 88 11.40 2.74 -1.92
C ARG A 88 10.44 3.18 -2.99
N PHE A 89 9.25 3.56 -2.55
CA PHE A 89 8.33 4.41 -3.28
C PHE A 89 8.42 5.81 -2.65
N ARG A 90 9.01 6.76 -3.37
CA ARG A 90 9.17 8.15 -2.92
C ARG A 90 8.11 9.02 -3.58
N PHE A 91 7.22 9.59 -2.78
CA PHE A 91 6.07 10.35 -3.28
C PHE A 91 6.42 11.84 -3.40
N GLU A 92 6.07 12.44 -4.54
CA GLU A 92 6.41 13.84 -4.80
C GLU A 92 5.72 14.79 -3.82
N ARG A 93 4.39 14.68 -3.68
CA ARG A 93 3.56 15.63 -2.93
C ARG A 93 3.22 15.17 -1.53
N PHE A 94 2.72 13.95 -1.36
CA PHE A 94 2.35 13.37 -0.07
C PHE A 94 2.28 11.84 -0.17
N LEU A 95 2.55 11.14 0.94
CA LEU A 95 2.28 9.72 1.11
C LEU A 95 0.93 9.55 1.81
N PRO A 96 -0.13 9.06 1.13
CA PRO A 96 -1.41 8.85 1.78
C PRO A 96 -1.33 7.76 2.87
N ARG A 97 -1.87 8.04 4.07
CA ARG A 97 -1.92 7.07 5.18
C ARG A 97 -2.54 5.73 4.80
N HIS A 98 -3.59 5.78 3.99
CA HIS A 98 -4.32 4.58 3.57
C HIS A 98 -3.50 3.61 2.71
N VAL A 99 -2.35 4.02 2.13
CA VAL A 99 -1.47 3.12 1.39
C VAL A 99 -0.94 2.02 2.31
N LEU A 100 -0.32 2.40 3.44
CA LEU A 100 0.18 1.43 4.41
C LEU A 100 -0.97 0.68 5.10
N ASN A 101 -2.07 1.35 5.45
CA ASN A 101 -3.21 0.70 6.11
C ASN A 101 -3.82 -0.41 5.24
N MET A 102 -4.06 -0.16 3.94
CA MET A 102 -4.57 -1.18 3.03
C MET A 102 -3.56 -2.30 2.81
N PHE A 103 -2.26 -1.99 2.80
CA PHE A 103 -1.20 -2.99 2.69
C PHE A 103 -1.20 -3.92 3.92
N ILE A 104 -1.28 -3.37 5.14
CA ILE A 104 -1.38 -4.16 6.38
C ILE A 104 -2.61 -5.09 6.33
N VAL A 105 -3.76 -4.58 5.91
CA VAL A 105 -4.99 -5.39 5.80
C VAL A 105 -4.87 -6.46 4.72
N GLU A 106 -4.17 -6.20 3.61
CA GLU A 106 -3.98 -7.18 2.54
C GLU A 106 -3.03 -8.32 2.96
N HIS A 107 -2.03 -8.02 3.79
CA HIS A 107 -1.01 -8.96 4.25
C HIS A 107 -1.17 -9.39 5.71
N TYR A 108 -2.36 -9.22 6.31
CA TYR A 108 -2.54 -9.40 7.75
C TYR A 108 -2.16 -10.79 8.26
N ARG A 109 -2.31 -11.82 7.42
CA ARG A 109 -2.00 -13.20 7.77
C ARG A 109 -0.50 -13.50 7.79
N ASP A 110 0.30 -12.64 7.17
CA ASP A 110 1.76 -12.74 7.18
C ASP A 110 2.35 -11.87 8.30
N ILE A 111 1.55 -11.16 9.12
CA ILE A 111 2.07 -10.33 10.21
C ILE A 111 2.72 -11.22 11.27
N HIS A 112 4.02 -11.02 11.48
CA HIS A 112 4.81 -11.78 12.45
C HIS A 112 4.49 -11.28 13.86
N ASP A 113 4.01 -12.16 14.75
CA ASP A 113 3.71 -11.89 16.16
C ASP A 113 2.88 -10.62 16.43
N GLY A 114 2.00 -10.27 15.50
CA GLY A 114 1.16 -9.07 15.61
C GLY A 114 1.94 -7.74 15.53
N LEU A 115 3.17 -7.76 14.99
CA LEU A 115 4.05 -6.59 14.87
C LEU A 115 3.62 -5.66 13.73
N ALA A 116 2.55 -4.90 14.00
CA ALA A 116 2.07 -3.81 13.17
C ALA A 116 1.86 -2.55 14.01
N TRP A 117 2.18 -1.39 13.43
CA TRP A 117 2.00 -0.06 14.01
C TRP A 117 1.64 0.94 12.92
N GLN A 118 1.27 2.18 13.26
CA GLN A 118 0.80 3.15 12.25
C GLN A 118 1.84 3.50 11.16
N HIS A 119 3.12 3.22 11.41
CA HIS A 119 4.22 3.55 10.52
C HIS A 119 4.92 2.32 9.94
N GLY A 120 4.46 1.11 10.25
CA GLY A 120 5.05 -0.07 9.63
C GLY A 120 4.46 -1.39 10.06
N VAL A 121 4.96 -2.44 9.43
CA VAL A 121 4.57 -3.81 9.68
C VAL A 121 5.75 -4.74 9.42
N HIS A 122 5.94 -5.70 10.32
CA HIS A 122 6.87 -6.81 10.17
C HIS A 122 6.09 -8.05 9.72
N LEU A 123 6.53 -8.62 8.61
CA LEU A 123 5.89 -9.75 7.96
C LEU A 123 6.85 -10.94 7.92
N GLU A 124 6.30 -12.13 8.10
CA GLU A 124 6.95 -13.40 7.82
C GLU A 124 6.14 -14.14 6.76
N SER A 125 6.81 -14.56 5.69
CA SER A 125 6.12 -15.20 4.58
C SER A 125 5.68 -16.60 4.97
N ARG A 126 4.37 -16.85 4.86
CA ARG A 126 3.80 -18.19 5.02
C ARG A 126 4.04 -19.10 3.81
N ALA A 127 4.26 -18.51 2.62
CA ALA A 127 4.53 -19.26 1.39
C ALA A 127 6.01 -19.59 1.21
N TRP A 128 6.90 -18.80 1.81
CA TRP A 128 8.34 -18.90 1.66
C TRP A 128 9.05 -18.86 3.02
N ALA A 129 9.14 -20.03 3.65
CA ALA A 129 9.74 -20.19 4.98
C ALA A 129 11.12 -19.52 5.10
N GLY A 130 11.38 -18.90 6.25
CA GLY A 130 12.63 -18.18 6.50
C GLY A 130 12.81 -16.90 5.69
N THR A 131 11.72 -16.35 5.14
CA THR A 131 11.74 -15.06 4.43
C THR A 131 10.85 -14.06 5.16
N ALA A 132 11.43 -12.92 5.53
CA ALA A 132 10.77 -11.88 6.30
C ALA A 132 10.85 -10.54 5.57
N ALA A 133 9.89 -9.67 5.84
CA ALA A 133 9.85 -8.33 5.28
C ALA A 133 9.49 -7.29 6.34
N LEU A 134 10.07 -6.11 6.21
CA LEU A 134 9.75 -4.96 7.01
C LEU A 134 9.32 -3.82 6.09
N VAL A 135 8.06 -3.43 6.22
CA VAL A 135 7.49 -2.34 5.43
C VAL A 135 7.27 -1.14 6.33
N ARG A 136 7.83 0.01 5.97
CA ARG A 136 7.82 1.23 6.79
C ARG A 136 7.36 2.43 5.98
N ALA A 137 6.52 3.26 6.57
CA ALA A 137 6.09 4.54 6.02
C ALA A 137 6.67 5.70 6.82
N ASP A 138 7.52 6.48 6.16
CA ASP A 138 7.93 7.80 6.62
C ASP A 138 7.03 8.85 5.98
N TYR A 139 6.10 9.41 6.74
CA TYR A 139 5.18 10.42 6.23
C TYR A 139 5.81 11.82 6.11
N GLN A 140 6.92 12.08 6.80
CA GLN A 140 7.65 13.34 6.70
C GLN A 140 8.46 13.37 5.40
N GLU A 141 9.22 12.30 5.16
CA GLU A 141 9.99 12.11 3.93
C GLU A 141 9.13 11.66 2.74
N ARG A 142 7.88 11.27 3.00
CA ARG A 142 6.92 10.76 2.00
C ARG A 142 7.48 9.54 1.29
N VAL A 143 8.02 8.60 2.06
CA VAL A 143 8.65 7.38 1.56
C VAL A 143 7.96 6.16 2.16
N LEU A 144 7.57 5.23 1.29
CA LEU A 144 7.24 3.87 1.69
C LEU A 144 8.44 2.97 1.35
N THR A 145 9.05 2.37 2.37
CA THR A 145 10.17 1.43 2.20
C THR A 145 9.69 0.00 2.36
N VAL A 146 10.08 -0.86 1.45
CA VAL A 146 9.90 -2.32 1.51
C VAL A 146 11.30 -2.94 1.63
N ALA A 147 11.59 -3.54 2.78
CA ALA A 147 12.82 -4.28 3.03
C ALA A 147 12.51 -5.78 3.12
N VAL A 148 13.24 -6.65 2.41
CA VAL A 148 13.01 -8.10 2.37
C VAL A 148 14.32 -8.84 2.58
N ARG A 149 14.32 -9.84 3.46
CA ARG A 149 15.48 -10.70 3.77
C ARG A 149 15.07 -12.17 3.79
N GLY A 150 16.04 -13.07 3.58
CA GLY A 150 15.85 -14.52 3.65
C GLY A 150 16.16 -15.25 2.33
N ALA A 151 15.81 -16.54 2.27
CA ALA A 151 16.18 -17.41 1.15
C ALA A 151 15.41 -17.14 -0.16
N HIS A 152 14.23 -16.52 -0.08
CA HIS A 152 13.33 -16.32 -1.22
C HIS A 152 12.97 -14.84 -1.42
N VAL A 153 13.95 -13.96 -1.24
CA VAL A 153 13.81 -12.50 -1.37
C VAL A 153 13.18 -12.11 -2.70
N ASP A 154 13.62 -12.71 -3.82
CA ASP A 154 13.09 -12.45 -5.16
C ASP A 154 11.58 -12.71 -5.25
N LYS A 155 11.13 -13.87 -4.76
CA LYS A 155 9.71 -14.26 -4.82
C LYS A 155 8.85 -13.41 -3.90
N TYR A 156 9.29 -13.23 -2.65
CA TYR A 156 8.48 -12.50 -1.68
C TYR A 156 8.41 -11.01 -2.02
N PHE A 157 9.55 -10.40 -2.37
CA PHE A 157 9.56 -9.01 -2.83
C PHE A 157 8.63 -8.79 -4.03
N ASN A 158 8.65 -9.68 -5.03
CA ASN A 158 7.76 -9.56 -6.18
C ASN A 158 6.27 -9.58 -5.79
N ALA A 159 5.88 -10.41 -4.82
CA ALA A 159 4.52 -10.45 -4.31
C ALA A 159 4.14 -9.14 -3.57
N LEU A 160 5.03 -8.64 -2.70
CA LEU A 160 4.79 -7.39 -1.96
C LEU A 160 4.78 -6.18 -2.90
N TYR A 161 5.69 -6.11 -3.85
CA TYR A 161 5.76 -5.09 -4.88
C TYR A 161 4.47 -5.03 -5.70
N ALA A 162 3.98 -6.19 -6.18
CA ALA A 162 2.74 -6.25 -6.94
C ALA A 162 1.54 -5.76 -6.10
N SER A 163 1.52 -6.06 -4.79
CA SER A 163 0.48 -5.58 -3.89
C SER A 163 0.51 -4.07 -3.69
N VAL A 164 1.70 -3.48 -3.45
CA VAL A 164 1.85 -2.01 -3.37
C VAL A 164 1.44 -1.36 -4.69
N SER A 165 1.92 -1.86 -5.82
CA SER A 165 1.56 -1.33 -7.14
C SER A 165 0.04 -1.35 -7.39
N LYS A 166 -0.64 -2.44 -7.03
CA LYS A 166 -2.11 -2.55 -7.13
C LYS A 166 -2.84 -1.53 -6.25
N ILE A 167 -2.28 -1.20 -5.08
CA ILE A 167 -2.80 -0.13 -4.22
C ILE A 167 -2.63 1.23 -4.91
N LEU A 168 -1.45 1.50 -5.49
CA LEU A 168 -1.14 2.76 -6.15
C LEU A 168 -1.91 2.97 -7.46
N GLU A 169 -2.26 1.91 -8.19
CA GLU A 169 -3.11 1.96 -9.40
C GLU A 169 -4.49 2.58 -9.13
N ARG A 170 -5.00 2.51 -7.89
CA ARG A 170 -6.26 3.16 -7.49
C ARG A 170 -6.14 4.69 -7.43
N MET A 171 -4.92 5.21 -7.48
CA MET A 171 -4.60 6.64 -7.39
C MET A 171 -3.66 7.04 -8.53
N PRO A 172 -4.10 6.99 -9.80
CA PRO A 172 -3.22 7.17 -10.95
C PRO A 172 -2.59 8.57 -11.05
N LYS A 173 -3.16 9.56 -10.34
CA LYS A 173 -2.61 10.93 -10.26
C LYS A 173 -1.54 11.08 -9.17
N LEU A 174 -1.28 10.04 -8.38
CA LEU A 174 -0.29 10.06 -7.30
C LEU A 174 1.10 9.75 -7.86
N GLN A 175 1.84 10.82 -8.14
CA GLN A 175 3.21 10.73 -8.64
C GLN A 175 4.15 10.20 -7.56
N HIS A 176 4.97 9.23 -7.97
CA HIS A 176 5.98 8.62 -7.13
C HIS A 176 7.13 8.10 -7.99
N GLU A 177 8.32 8.10 -7.41
CA GLU A 177 9.50 7.48 -7.98
C GLU A 177 9.79 6.16 -7.28
N LYS A 178 10.37 5.23 -8.02
CA LYS A 178 10.83 3.94 -7.53
C LYS A 178 12.34 4.00 -7.35
N LEU A 179 12.82 3.72 -6.14
CA LEU A 179 14.26 3.72 -5.85
C LEU A 179 14.69 2.36 -5.33
N LEU A 180 15.80 1.85 -5.86
CA LEU A 180 16.44 0.63 -5.39
C LEU A 180 17.71 0.97 -4.64
N TYR A 181 17.92 0.33 -3.49
CA TYR A 181 19.19 0.41 -2.77
C TYR A 181 20.27 -0.35 -3.54
N LEU A 182 21.41 0.30 -3.76
CA LEU A 182 22.59 -0.28 -4.37
C LEU A 182 23.41 -0.97 -3.28
N ASP A 183 23.38 -2.30 -3.29
CA ASP A 183 24.18 -3.11 -2.38
C ASP A 183 25.67 -2.96 -2.67
N GLU A 184 26.47 -2.71 -1.63
CA GLU A 184 27.94 -2.64 -1.76
C GLU A 184 28.52 -3.97 -2.23
N ALA A 185 27.87 -5.11 -1.99
CA ALA A 185 28.29 -6.41 -2.53
C ALA A 185 28.17 -6.50 -4.07
N ALA A 186 27.38 -5.61 -4.69
CA ALA A 186 27.28 -5.48 -6.13
C ALA A 186 28.24 -4.44 -6.72
N ARG A 187 29.01 -3.72 -5.88
CA ARG A 187 29.97 -2.72 -6.34
C ARG A 187 31.17 -3.40 -7.01
N ILE A 188 31.58 -2.85 -8.15
CA ILE A 188 32.74 -3.32 -8.91
C ILE A 188 33.95 -2.52 -8.41
N ASP A 189 34.89 -3.20 -7.75
CA ASP A 189 36.16 -2.61 -7.33
C ASP A 189 37.14 -2.56 -8.50
N ASP A 190 37.54 -1.36 -8.91
CA ASP A 190 38.52 -1.12 -9.99
C ASP A 190 39.98 -1.38 -9.54
N GLY A 191 40.24 -2.43 -8.74
CA GLY A 191 41.58 -2.89 -8.37
C GLY A 191 42.47 -1.90 -7.60
N GLY A 192 42.00 -0.70 -7.28
CA GLY A 192 42.75 0.34 -6.59
C GLY A 192 42.33 0.48 -5.13
N LYS A 193 43.10 -0.14 -4.22
CA LYS A 193 43.04 0.03 -2.75
C LYS A 193 41.63 -0.16 -2.15
N ARG A 194 41.44 -1.30 -1.46
CA ARG A 194 40.58 -1.36 -0.25
C ARG A 194 41.06 -0.29 0.73
N GLY A 195 40.61 0.94 0.57
CA GLY A 195 41.23 2.11 1.22
C GLY A 195 40.55 3.44 0.92
N GLY A 196 39.50 3.48 0.10
CA GLY A 196 38.49 4.52 0.20
C GLY A 196 37.53 4.07 1.30
N VAL A 197 37.64 4.69 2.48
CA VAL A 197 36.76 4.61 3.65
C VAL A 197 35.56 3.70 3.38
N ALA A 198 35.53 2.50 3.97
CA ALA A 198 34.26 1.87 4.29
C ALA A 198 33.52 2.95 5.08
N LEU A 199 32.71 3.74 4.37
CA LEU A 199 32.08 4.94 4.87
C LEU A 199 31.25 4.41 6.00
N GLN A 200 31.78 4.56 7.23
CA GLN A 200 31.30 3.83 8.39
C GLN A 200 29.80 4.01 8.37
N THR A 201 29.11 2.90 8.14
CA THR A 201 27.68 2.86 7.81
C THR A 201 26.82 3.39 8.96
N GLU A 202 27.46 3.81 10.05
CA GLU A 202 26.89 4.27 11.30
C GLU A 202 26.59 5.79 11.32
N GLU A 203 27.23 6.63 10.51
CA GLU A 203 27.01 8.10 10.56
C GLU A 203 26.15 8.68 9.42
N ARG A 204 25.90 7.93 8.35
CA ARG A 204 24.97 8.35 7.29
C ARG A 204 23.60 7.77 7.55
N GLY A 205 22.88 8.33 8.54
CA GLY A 205 21.44 8.09 8.68
C GLY A 205 20.75 8.16 7.31
N ASP A 206 19.99 7.13 6.95
CA ASP A 206 19.16 6.92 5.74
C ASP A 206 19.73 7.28 4.33
N ARG A 207 20.93 7.85 4.24
CA ARG A 207 21.61 8.37 3.03
C ARG A 207 22.43 7.27 2.34
N GLY A 208 21.80 6.12 2.17
CA GLY A 208 22.30 4.99 1.40
C GLY A 208 22.57 5.33 -0.07
N ALA A 209 23.25 4.42 -0.77
CA ALA A 209 23.39 4.49 -2.23
C ALA A 209 22.06 4.08 -2.87
N TRP A 210 21.22 5.05 -3.23
CA TRP A 210 19.92 4.81 -3.88
C TRP A 210 19.96 5.24 -5.34
N ALA A 211 19.46 4.40 -6.25
CA ALA A 211 19.30 4.72 -7.66
C ALA A 211 17.83 4.67 -8.07
N ASN A 212 17.47 5.47 -9.08
CA ASN A 212 16.16 5.37 -9.72
C ASN A 212 16.06 4.00 -10.41
N PHE A 213 14.97 3.30 -10.12
CA PHE A 213 14.76 1.95 -10.61
C PHE A 213 14.53 1.90 -12.13
N ASP A 214 13.81 2.88 -12.68
CA ASP A 214 13.56 2.96 -14.12
C ASP A 214 14.86 3.22 -14.90
N ASP A 215 15.79 4.01 -14.34
CA ASP A 215 17.13 4.22 -14.92
C ASP A 215 17.95 2.92 -14.95
N LEU A 216 17.89 2.12 -13.88
CA LEU A 216 18.54 0.81 -13.82
C LEU A 216 17.98 -0.14 -14.89
N LEU A 217 16.65 -0.17 -15.04
CA LEU A 217 15.99 -0.98 -16.05
C LEU A 217 16.32 -0.51 -17.48
N ALA A 218 16.40 0.80 -17.71
CA ALA A 218 16.80 1.35 -19.00
C ALA A 218 18.25 0.98 -19.35
N ALA A 219 19.17 1.01 -18.38
CA ALA A 219 20.54 0.57 -18.57
C ALA A 219 20.62 -0.93 -18.94
N ASP A 220 19.82 -1.78 -18.29
CA ASP A 220 19.75 -3.23 -18.54
C ASP A 220 19.19 -3.51 -19.94
N ALA A 221 18.11 -2.81 -20.32
CA ALA A 221 17.50 -2.90 -21.64
C ALA A 221 18.45 -2.44 -22.76
N ALA A 222 19.35 -1.48 -22.49
CA ALA A 222 20.41 -1.06 -23.39
C ALA A 222 21.57 -2.08 -23.49
N GLY A 223 21.53 -3.18 -22.74
CA GLY A 223 22.57 -4.21 -22.71
C GLY A 223 23.79 -3.85 -21.86
N SER A 224 23.68 -2.84 -21.01
CA SER A 224 24.77 -2.46 -20.10
C SER A 224 24.95 -3.53 -19.03
N ARG A 225 26.19 -3.96 -18.78
CA ARG A 225 26.51 -4.88 -17.67
C ARG A 225 26.77 -4.16 -16.35
N GLU A 226 27.04 -2.87 -16.44
CA GLU A 226 27.42 -2.03 -15.32
C GLU A 226 26.54 -0.80 -15.24
N PHE A 227 26.27 -0.34 -14.03
CA PHE A 227 25.61 0.92 -13.77
C PHE A 227 26.58 1.88 -13.08
N VAL A 228 26.85 3.01 -13.72
CA VAL A 228 27.75 4.04 -13.21
C VAL A 228 26.92 5.18 -12.63
N CYS A 229 27.15 5.50 -11.36
CA CYS A 229 26.49 6.62 -10.71
C CYS A 229 27.44 7.34 -9.75
N ARG A 230 26.96 8.39 -9.08
CA ARG A 230 27.74 9.15 -8.08
C ARG A 230 28.26 8.31 -6.90
N PHE A 231 27.72 7.11 -6.69
CA PHE A 231 28.11 6.20 -5.62
C PHE A 231 29.15 5.15 -6.06
N GLY A 232 29.51 5.11 -7.35
CA GLY A 232 30.45 4.15 -7.91
C GLY A 232 29.88 3.38 -9.09
N ARG A 233 30.59 2.31 -9.46
CA ARG A 233 30.23 1.37 -10.52
C ARG A 233 29.66 0.11 -9.90
N TYR A 234 28.52 -0.35 -10.39
CA TYR A 234 27.81 -1.51 -9.85
C TYR A 234 27.53 -2.52 -10.96
N ASP A 235 27.63 -3.81 -10.63
CA ASP A 235 27.20 -4.92 -11.48
C ASP A 235 25.67 -4.93 -11.55
N LEU A 236 25.14 -4.60 -12.73
CA LEU A 236 23.71 -4.43 -12.93
C LEU A 236 22.94 -5.75 -12.78
N GLY A 237 23.56 -6.86 -13.20
CA GLY A 237 22.99 -8.20 -13.07
C GLY A 237 22.82 -8.61 -11.60
N ARG A 238 23.77 -8.22 -10.73
CA ARG A 238 23.66 -8.45 -9.28
C ARG A 238 22.60 -7.56 -8.63
N VAL A 239 22.57 -6.27 -8.97
CA VAL A 239 21.60 -5.30 -8.43
C VAL A 239 20.16 -5.69 -8.79
N LEU A 240 19.92 -6.08 -10.04
CA LEU A 240 18.58 -6.40 -10.54
C LEU A 240 18.16 -7.86 -10.34
N ARG A 241 19.06 -8.74 -9.88
CA ARG A 241 18.77 -10.18 -9.70
C ARG A 241 17.43 -10.46 -8.96
N PRO A 242 17.08 -9.73 -7.89
CA PRO A 242 15.86 -10.02 -7.15
C PRO A 242 14.58 -9.38 -7.74
N MET A 243 14.71 -8.61 -8.83
CA MET A 243 13.64 -7.77 -9.38
C MET A 243 12.64 -8.54 -10.26
N PRO A 244 11.41 -8.05 -10.42
CA PRO A 244 10.40 -8.71 -11.24
C PRO A 244 10.77 -8.68 -12.72
N LYS A 245 11.03 -9.87 -13.31
CA LYS A 245 11.37 -10.03 -14.74
C LYS A 245 10.33 -9.49 -15.73
N ARG A 246 9.08 -9.24 -15.29
CA ARG A 246 8.01 -8.71 -16.14
C ARG A 246 8.13 -7.21 -16.42
N GLU A 247 8.71 -6.42 -15.52
CA GLU A 247 8.92 -4.98 -15.77
C GLU A 247 10.10 -4.74 -16.71
N ILE A 248 11.15 -5.58 -16.63
CA ILE A 248 12.31 -5.57 -17.55
C ILE A 248 11.86 -5.66 -19.03
N ARG A 249 10.76 -6.37 -19.32
CA ARG A 249 10.26 -6.56 -20.70
C ARG A 249 9.32 -5.45 -21.20
N LYS A 250 8.87 -4.53 -20.36
CA LYS A 250 7.88 -3.50 -20.75
C LYS A 250 8.51 -2.19 -21.25
N LEU A 251 9.83 -2.03 -21.15
CA LEU A 251 10.48 -0.85 -21.71
C LEU A 251 10.52 -0.94 -23.24
N PRO A 252 10.08 0.11 -23.96
CA PRO A 252 10.34 0.19 -25.39
C PRO A 252 11.86 0.22 -25.56
N MET A 253 12.40 -0.74 -26.32
CA MET A 253 13.81 -0.70 -26.70
C MET A 253 14.08 0.61 -27.43
N PRO A 254 15.12 1.39 -27.06
CA PRO A 254 15.57 2.46 -27.90
C PRO A 254 16.08 1.85 -29.21
N GLU A 255 15.35 2.11 -30.29
CA GLU A 255 15.76 1.80 -31.65
C GLU A 255 17.12 2.47 -31.91
N PRO A 256 18.14 1.76 -32.42
CA PRO A 256 19.41 2.40 -32.74
C PRO A 256 19.17 3.44 -33.83
N ALA A 257 19.55 4.68 -33.56
CA ALA A 257 19.35 5.82 -34.43
C ALA A 257 19.98 5.58 -35.82
N SER A 258 19.13 5.33 -36.82
CA SER A 258 19.54 5.35 -38.22
C SER A 258 19.26 6.72 -38.83
N GLU A 259 20.30 7.30 -39.41
CA GLU A 259 20.32 8.60 -40.08
C GLU A 259 19.15 8.81 -41.05
N THR A 260 18.43 9.92 -40.87
CA THR A 260 17.33 10.35 -41.73
C THR A 260 17.84 10.92 -43.06
N ARG A 261 17.34 10.39 -44.18
CA ARG A 261 17.12 11.17 -45.41
C ARG A 261 15.61 11.35 -45.64
N PRO A 262 15.16 12.48 -46.21
CA PRO A 262 13.75 12.83 -46.26
C PRO A 262 13.08 12.22 -47.49
N VAL A 263 11.89 11.63 -47.31
CA VAL A 263 10.92 11.46 -48.40
C VAL A 263 9.53 11.76 -47.86
N GLU A 264 8.86 12.65 -48.58
CA GLU A 264 7.51 13.16 -48.39
C GLU A 264 6.42 12.09 -48.46
N GLY A 265 5.40 12.28 -47.61
CA GLY A 265 4.01 12.36 -48.06
C GLY A 265 3.31 11.07 -48.48
N ARG A 266 2.56 10.46 -47.56
CA ARG A 266 1.17 10.05 -47.84
C ARG A 266 0.35 9.79 -46.57
N SER A 267 -0.84 10.35 -46.59
CA SER A 267 -1.89 10.39 -45.58
C SER A 267 -2.57 9.02 -45.32
N SER A 268 -2.86 8.75 -44.03
CA SER A 268 -4.07 8.14 -43.39
C SER A 268 -4.77 6.97 -44.11
N PRO A 269 -5.13 5.85 -43.43
CA PRO A 269 -6.22 5.86 -42.41
C PRO A 269 -6.23 4.65 -41.42
N TRP A 270 -5.92 4.83 -40.13
CA TRP A 270 -5.99 3.71 -39.16
C TRP A 270 -6.63 4.05 -37.80
N LEU A 271 -7.40 5.14 -37.74
CA LEU A 271 -7.95 5.65 -36.48
C LEU A 271 -9.48 5.64 -36.38
N ASN A 272 -10.18 4.77 -37.12
CA ASN A 272 -11.61 4.56 -36.87
C ASN A 272 -12.04 3.12 -37.18
N THR A 273 -12.79 2.52 -36.26
CA THR A 273 -13.41 1.18 -36.24
C THR A 273 -12.48 0.01 -35.87
N MET A 274 -12.78 -0.90 -34.95
CA MET A 274 -14.09 -1.40 -34.52
C MET A 274 -14.00 -2.09 -33.12
N LEU A 275 -14.90 -1.69 -32.22
CA LEU A 275 -15.49 -2.54 -31.17
C LEU A 275 -16.54 -3.46 -31.83
N THR A 276 -16.83 -4.62 -31.22
CA THR A 276 -17.81 -5.70 -31.58
C THR A 276 -17.21 -6.80 -32.48
N PHE A 277 -17.22 -8.11 -32.20
CA PHE A 277 -17.85 -9.05 -31.25
C PHE A 277 -16.76 -10.07 -30.80
N GLY A 278 -16.72 -10.70 -29.63
CA GLY A 278 -17.74 -11.57 -29.02
C GLY A 278 -17.13 -12.98 -28.89
N GLY A 279 -16.93 -13.45 -27.66
CA GLY A 279 -16.33 -14.76 -27.37
C GLY A 279 -16.40 -15.10 -25.88
N LEU A 280 -17.63 -15.33 -25.41
CA LEU A 280 -18.00 -15.81 -24.09
C LEU A 280 -17.34 -17.15 -23.75
N GLY A 281 -16.78 -17.25 -22.54
CA GLY A 281 -16.42 -18.55 -21.94
C GLY A 281 -15.42 -18.41 -20.79
N GLY A 282 -15.90 -18.14 -19.57
CA GLY A 282 -15.08 -18.31 -18.37
C GLY A 282 -15.16 -17.20 -17.33
N LEU A 283 -16.37 -16.77 -16.94
CA LEU A 283 -16.58 -15.96 -15.73
C LEU A 283 -17.95 -16.28 -15.12
N ALA A 284 -18.17 -17.55 -14.82
CA ALA A 284 -19.38 -18.05 -14.16
C ALA A 284 -19.03 -18.74 -12.83
N ALA A 285 -18.32 -18.03 -11.94
CA ALA A 285 -18.13 -18.48 -10.56
C ALA A 285 -17.88 -17.35 -9.53
N PHE A 286 -18.08 -16.07 -9.85
CA PHE A 286 -17.86 -14.97 -8.88
C PHE A 286 -18.96 -13.90 -8.85
N VAL A 287 -20.07 -14.10 -9.56
CA VAL A 287 -21.15 -13.09 -9.69
C VAL A 287 -22.35 -13.37 -8.77
N THR A 288 -22.43 -14.55 -8.14
CA THR A 288 -23.55 -14.89 -7.24
C THR A 288 -23.53 -14.12 -5.91
N GLY A 289 -22.43 -13.47 -5.53
CA GLY A 289 -22.33 -12.68 -4.30
C GLY A 289 -22.55 -11.17 -4.46
N ILE A 290 -22.42 -10.62 -5.67
CA ILE A 290 -22.47 -9.17 -5.91
C ILE A 290 -23.80 -8.71 -6.51
N VAL A 291 -24.50 -9.57 -7.27
CA VAL A 291 -25.83 -9.22 -7.84
C VAL A 291 -26.91 -9.14 -6.75
N SER A 292 -26.75 -9.87 -5.65
CA SER A 292 -27.61 -9.78 -4.46
C SER A 292 -27.51 -8.42 -3.74
N LEU A 293 -26.42 -7.67 -3.96
CA LEU A 293 -26.17 -6.39 -3.30
C LEU A 293 -26.91 -5.22 -3.99
N VAL A 294 -27.18 -5.33 -5.30
CA VAL A 294 -27.89 -4.29 -6.08
C VAL A 294 -29.42 -4.48 -6.01
N GLY A 295 -29.88 -5.74 -5.95
CA GLY A 295 -31.31 -6.05 -5.83
C GLY A 295 -31.93 -5.75 -4.46
N TRP A 296 -31.13 -5.74 -3.40
CA TRP A 296 -31.62 -5.46 -2.04
C TRP A 296 -31.65 -3.95 -1.70
N PHE A 297 -30.81 -3.14 -2.35
CA PHE A 297 -30.78 -1.68 -2.15
C PHE A 297 -32.06 -0.98 -2.65
N SER A 298 -32.79 -1.56 -3.61
CA SER A 298 -34.07 -1.04 -4.11
C SER A 298 -35.25 -1.26 -3.14
N SER A 299 -35.09 -2.13 -2.14
CA SER A 299 -36.12 -2.34 -1.11
C SER A 299 -36.13 -1.23 -0.03
N PHE A 300 -35.14 -0.33 -0.04
CA PHE A 300 -35.07 0.82 0.87
C PHE A 300 -35.73 2.10 0.31
N THR A 301 -36.29 2.07 -0.91
CA THR A 301 -36.92 3.24 -1.54
C THR A 301 -38.44 3.17 -1.66
N SER A 302 -39.11 2.16 -1.10
CA SER A 302 -40.58 2.07 -1.16
C SER A 302 -41.24 2.53 0.15
N LEU A 303 -41.12 3.82 0.46
CA LEU A 303 -42.08 4.54 1.30
C LEU A 303 -42.03 5.99 0.83
N GLY A 304 -42.98 6.31 -0.04
CA GLY A 304 -42.90 7.46 -0.94
C GLY A 304 -43.15 8.78 -0.24
N TRP A 305 -42.28 9.75 -0.52
CA TRP A 305 -42.62 11.11 -0.94
C TRP A 305 -41.53 11.55 -1.92
N GLY A 306 -41.93 12.18 -3.02
CA GLY A 306 -41.08 12.42 -4.17
C GLY A 306 -40.09 13.58 -4.06
N ILE A 307 -39.06 13.44 -4.90
CA ILE A 307 -38.25 14.47 -5.58
C ILE A 307 -36.94 14.93 -4.89
N THR A 308 -35.86 14.65 -5.64
CA THR A 308 -34.49 15.23 -5.66
C THR A 308 -33.58 15.12 -4.43
N LEU A 309 -32.58 14.24 -4.49
CA LEU A 309 -31.18 14.65 -4.73
C LEU A 309 -30.24 13.44 -4.87
N VAL A 310 -29.55 13.40 -6.01
CA VAL A 310 -28.23 12.78 -6.17
C VAL A 310 -27.32 13.37 -5.10
N LEU A 311 -26.82 12.59 -4.14
CA LEU A 311 -25.60 12.81 -3.31
C LEU A 311 -25.64 12.01 -2.00
N THR A 312 -25.45 10.69 -2.03
CA THR A 312 -25.20 9.90 -0.79
C THR A 312 -24.15 8.82 -1.01
N GLY A 313 -23.00 9.21 -1.60
CA GLY A 313 -21.76 8.44 -1.57
C GLY A 313 -20.74 8.95 -0.54
N ASN A 314 -21.09 9.96 0.28
CA ASN A 314 -20.12 10.72 1.09
C ASN A 314 -20.35 10.68 2.61
N VAL A 315 -21.41 10.04 3.12
CA VAL A 315 -21.70 10.10 4.57
C VAL A 315 -20.66 9.32 5.40
N VAL A 316 -20.11 8.23 4.86
CA VAL A 316 -19.06 7.45 5.56
C VAL A 316 -17.71 8.17 5.56
N LEU A 317 -17.40 8.95 4.52
CA LEU A 317 -16.16 9.74 4.46
C LEU A 317 -16.21 10.95 5.41
N ILE A 318 -17.38 11.56 5.58
CA ILE A 318 -17.59 12.70 6.50
C ILE A 318 -17.47 12.25 7.96
N ALA A 319 -17.97 11.05 8.32
CA ALA A 319 -17.81 10.51 9.68
C ALA A 319 -16.32 10.27 10.03
N VAL A 320 -15.52 9.77 9.08
CA VAL A 320 -14.06 9.59 9.26
C VAL A 320 -13.33 10.93 9.35
N LEU A 321 -13.73 11.93 8.55
CA LEU A 321 -13.14 13.28 8.61
C LEU A 321 -13.52 14.05 9.89
N LEU A 322 -14.71 13.84 10.46
CA LEU A 322 -15.12 14.47 11.73
C LEU A 322 -14.38 13.89 12.94
N VAL A 323 -14.06 12.59 12.93
CA VAL A 323 -13.24 11.94 13.97
C VAL A 323 -11.76 12.38 13.88
N ILE A 324 -11.25 12.65 12.67
CA ILE A 324 -9.91 13.21 12.46
C ILE A 324 -9.87 14.70 12.83
N GLY A 325 -10.95 15.45 12.56
CA GLY A 325 -11.06 16.89 12.86
C GLY A 325 -11.20 17.21 14.35
N SER A 326 -11.85 16.37 15.15
CA SER A 326 -12.02 16.62 16.59
C SER A 326 -10.70 16.45 17.38
N ARG A 327 -9.79 15.59 16.90
CA ARG A 327 -8.49 15.33 17.55
C ARG A 327 -7.43 16.42 17.32
N SER A 328 -7.65 17.34 16.38
CA SER A 328 -6.76 18.49 16.14
C SER A 328 -7.16 19.73 16.95
N ARG A 329 -8.41 19.80 17.42
CA ARG A 329 -8.95 20.95 18.15
C ARG A 329 -8.48 21.02 19.61
N ASP A 330 -8.16 19.88 20.23
CA ASP A 330 -7.59 19.83 21.58
C ASP A 330 -6.11 20.28 21.65
N ARG A 331 -5.35 20.15 20.55
CA ARG A 331 -3.96 20.64 20.48
C ARG A 331 -3.86 22.15 20.23
N LEU A 332 -4.92 22.81 19.75
CA LEU A 332 -4.95 24.26 19.57
C LEU A 332 -5.36 25.01 20.84
N ARG A 333 -6.15 24.40 21.73
CA ARG A 333 -6.52 25.01 23.04
C ARG A 333 -5.36 25.07 24.04
N GLN A 334 -4.38 24.17 23.96
CA GLN A 334 -3.20 24.20 24.82
C GLN A 334 -2.13 25.22 24.37
N ARG A 335 -2.22 25.75 23.14
CA ARG A 335 -1.17 26.62 22.56
C ARG A 335 -1.51 28.13 22.53
N PHE A 336 -2.77 28.53 22.77
CA PHE A 336 -3.17 29.95 22.83
C PHE A 336 -4.30 30.22 23.85
N PRO A 337 -3.99 30.41 25.14
CA PRO A 337 -5.00 30.63 26.19
C PRO A 337 -5.61 32.04 26.23
N ARG A 338 -5.30 32.94 25.29
CA ARG A 338 -5.71 34.36 25.35
C ARG A 338 -6.70 34.86 24.29
N ILE A 339 -7.25 34.00 23.44
CA ILE A 339 -8.13 34.45 22.33
C ILE A 339 -9.63 34.14 22.55
N PHE A 340 -10.02 33.47 23.64
CA PHE A 340 -11.44 33.28 23.97
C PHE A 340 -11.74 33.80 25.37
N ARG A 341 -11.98 35.11 25.45
CA ARG A 341 -12.68 35.74 26.57
C ARG A 341 -13.65 36.77 25.99
N GLU A 342 -14.86 36.32 25.75
CA GLU A 342 -16.15 36.99 25.99
C GLU A 342 -17.27 36.01 25.63
#